data_AF-A0A967VSF3-F1
#
_entry.id   AF-A0A967VSF3-F1
#
_cell.length_a   1.000
_cell.length_b   1.000
_cell.length_c   1.000
_cell.angle_alpha   90.00
_cell.angle_beta   90.00
_cell.angle_gamma   90.00
#
_symmetry.space_group_name_H-M   'P 1'
#
loop_
_entity.id
_entity.type
_entity.pdbx_description
1 polymer ?
#
loop_
_entity_poly.entity_id
_entity_poly.type
_entity_poly.pdbx_seq_one_letter_code
_entity_poly.pdbx_strand_id
1 'polypeptide(L)' 'DTRLLRFPHIHGDRVVFTYAGDLYTAPARGGQATRLTSHEGLEIFAKFSPDGRWIAFSGEYAGTRQVYVIPSSGGEP' A
#
# COMPACT_ATOMS: atom_id res chain seq x y z
N ASP A 1 -19.29 -2.99 -5.66
CA ASP A 1 -19.00 -3.42 -4.29
C ASP A 1 -18.04 -2.41 -3.67
N THR A 2 -18.50 -1.56 -2.75
CA THR A 2 -17.67 -0.50 -2.18
C THR A 2 -16.81 -1.09 -1.08
N ARG A 3 -15.56 -1.41 -1.40
CA ARG A 3 -14.61 -1.95 -0.42
C ARG A 3 -14.10 -0.82 0.49
N LEU A 4 -13.94 -1.10 1.77
CA LEU A 4 -13.57 -0.10 2.78
C LEU A 4 -12.10 0.31 2.64
N LEU A 5 -11.83 1.61 2.81
CA LEU A 5 -10.49 2.13 3.06
C LEU A 5 -10.00 1.66 4.42
N ARG A 6 -8.87 0.96 4.47
CA ARG A 6 -8.33 0.41 5.72
C ARG A 6 -6.83 0.61 5.84
N PHE A 7 -6.35 0.55 7.08
CA PHE A 7 -4.94 0.49 7.45
C PHE A 7 -4.07 1.63 6.89
N PRO A 8 -4.48 2.91 7.04
CA PRO A 8 -3.67 4.01 6.54
C PRO A 8 -2.34 4.14 7.30
N HIS A 9 -1.32 4.60 6.57
CA HIS A 9 -0.08 5.12 7.14
C HIS A 9 0.35 6.37 6.39
N ILE A 10 0.81 7.39 7.10
CA ILE A 10 1.19 8.69 6.54
C ILE A 10 2.69 8.92 6.68
N HIS A 11 3.31 9.47 5.64
CA HIS A 11 4.69 9.95 5.68
C HIS A 11 4.80 11.21 4.82
N GLY A 12 5.22 12.32 5.42
CA GLY A 12 5.26 13.62 4.75
C GLY A 12 3.87 14.02 4.21
N ASP A 13 3.80 14.25 2.91
CA ASP A 13 2.60 14.66 2.19
C ASP A 13 1.84 13.51 1.53
N ARG A 14 2.16 12.24 1.85
CA ARG A 14 1.53 11.05 1.26
C ARG A 14 0.92 10.12 2.29
N VAL A 15 -0.20 9.50 1.93
CA VAL A 15 -0.86 8.44 2.69
C VAL A 15 -0.87 7.17 1.84
N VAL A 16 -0.43 6.05 2.40
CA VAL A 16 -0.66 4.72 1.85
C VAL A 16 -1.79 4.05 2.61
N PHE A 17 -2.66 3.32 1.92
CA PHE A 17 -3.79 2.61 2.51
C PHE A 17 -4.17 1.39 1.66
N THR A 18 -4.90 0.45 2.26
CA THR A 18 -5.52 -0.64 1.53
C THR A 18 -6.89 -0.23 1.00
N TYR A 19 -7.12 -0.43 -0.29
CA TYR A 19 -8.44 -0.35 -0.92
C TYR A 19 -8.62 -1.54 -1.85
N ALA A 20 -9.77 -2.17 -1.75
CA ALA A 20 -10.12 -3.33 -2.55
C ALA A 20 -9.19 -4.57 -2.46
N GLY A 21 -8.31 -4.64 -1.47
CA GLY A 21 -7.33 -5.72 -1.31
C GLY A 21 -5.91 -5.30 -1.72
N ASP A 22 -5.78 -4.18 -2.42
CA ASP A 22 -4.49 -3.65 -2.89
C ASP A 22 -4.05 -2.41 -2.12
N LEU A 23 -2.78 -2.06 -2.28
CA LEU A 23 -2.22 -0.82 -1.78
C LEU A 23 -2.46 0.34 -2.75
N TYR A 24 -2.85 1.47 -2.19
CA TYR A 24 -3.01 2.73 -2.89
C TYR A 24 -2.25 3.81 -2.14
N THR A 25 -1.81 4.83 -2.86
CA THR A 25 -1.23 6.06 -2.30
C THR A 25 -2.01 7.27 -2.75
N ALA A 26 -2.08 8.31 -1.91
CA ALA A 26 -2.69 9.59 -2.25
C ALA A 26 -1.98 10.75 -1.54
N PRO A 27 -2.12 12.00 -2.04
CA PRO A 27 -1.70 13.18 -1.30
C PRO A 27 -2.48 13.32 0.02
N ALA A 28 -1.78 13.66 1.09
CA ALA A 28 -2.36 13.85 2.43
C ALA A 28 -3.37 15.01 2.50
N ARG A 29 -3.25 15.97 1.57
CA ARG A 29 -4.20 17.09 1.42
C ARG A 29 -5.45 16.71 0.62
N GLY A 30 -5.58 15.45 0.20
CA GLY A 30 -6.60 14.99 -0.73
C GLY A 30 -6.19 15.13 -2.19
N GLY A 31 -6.87 14.39 -3.07
CA GLY A 31 -6.57 14.35 -4.50
C GLY A 31 -6.74 12.96 -5.08
N GLN A 32 -6.12 12.73 -6.23
CA GLN A 32 -6.17 11.44 -6.93
C GLN A 32 -5.38 10.38 -6.15
N ALA A 33 -6.00 9.21 -5.96
CA ALA A 33 -5.32 8.03 -5.46
C ALA A 33 -4.74 7.20 -6.61
N THR A 34 -3.53 6.66 -6.40
CA THR A 34 -2.82 5.81 -7.36
C THR A 34 -2.66 4.43 -6.76
N ARG A 35 -3.03 3.38 -7.53
CA ARG A 35 -2.81 1.99 -7.15
C ARG A 35 -1.32 1.65 -7.26
N LEU A 36 -0.76 1.00 -6.23
CA LEU A 36 0.66 0.65 -6.15
C LEU A 36 0.92 -0.82 -6.51
N THR A 37 -0.07 -1.68 -6.28
CA THR A 37 0.02 -3.14 -6.40
C THR A 37 -1.25 -3.70 -7.04
N SER A 38 -1.18 -4.89 -7.64
CA SER A 38 -2.35 -5.45 -8.34
C SER A 38 -2.49 -6.98 -8.32
N HIS A 39 -1.88 -7.62 -7.33
CA HIS A 39 -1.87 -9.08 -7.25
C HIS A 39 -3.17 -9.65 -6.69
N GLU A 40 -3.44 -10.92 -7.01
CA GLU A 40 -4.56 -11.65 -6.43
C GLU A 40 -4.29 -11.97 -4.94
N GLY A 41 -4.99 -11.29 -4.03
CA GLY A 41 -4.86 -11.54 -2.60
C GLY A 41 -5.08 -10.29 -1.76
N LEU A 42 -4.64 -10.34 -0.49
CA LEU A 42 -4.75 -9.22 0.44
C LEU A 42 -3.39 -8.62 0.78
N GLU A 43 -3.21 -7.37 0.43
CA GLU A 43 -2.03 -6.55 0.73
C GLU A 43 -2.42 -5.48 1.75
N ILE A 44 -1.94 -5.63 2.99
CA ILE A 44 -2.44 -4.86 4.14
C ILE A 44 -1.31 -4.42 5.08
N PHE A 45 -1.65 -3.49 5.99
CA PHE A 45 -0.74 -2.94 7.01
C PHE A 45 0.53 -2.29 6.45
N ALA A 46 0.40 -1.60 5.31
CA ALA A 46 1.52 -0.91 4.69
C ALA A 46 2.14 0.17 5.58
N LYS A 47 3.48 0.30 5.52
CA LYS A 47 4.28 1.31 6.21
C LYS A 47 5.32 1.89 5.26
N PHE A 48 5.43 3.21 5.23
CA PHE A 48 6.54 3.90 4.56
C PHE A 48 7.84 3.68 5.35
N SER A 49 8.96 3.55 4.66
CA SER A 49 10.28 3.65 5.28
C SER A 49 10.53 5.05 5.83
N PRO A 50 11.46 5.22 6.79
CA PRO A 50 11.78 6.53 7.36
C PRO A 50 12.27 7.57 6.34
N ASP A 51 12.89 7.12 5.24
CA ASP A 51 13.33 7.96 4.13
C ASP A 51 12.27 8.15 3.03
N GLY A 52 11.09 7.53 3.19
CA GLY A 52 9.97 7.62 2.25
C GLY A 52 10.18 6.90 0.92
N ARG A 53 11.30 6.20 0.72
CA ARG A 53 11.64 5.56 -0.57
C ARG A 53 10.96 4.21 -0.78
N TRP A 54 10.56 3.55 0.31
CA TRP A 54 10.04 2.19 0.29
C TRP A 54 8.71 2.09 1.03
N ILE A 55 7.94 1.05 0.71
CA ILE A 55 6.75 0.63 1.44
C ILE A 55 6.90 -0.84 1.79
N ALA A 56 6.89 -1.15 3.09
CA ALA A 56 6.79 -2.51 3.60
C ALA A 56 5.33 -2.86 3.89
N PHE A 57 4.88 -4.07 3.57
CA PHE A 57 3.50 -4.50 3.80
C PHE A 57 3.41 -6.02 3.96
N SER A 58 2.30 -6.50 4.52
CA SER A 58 2.00 -7.92 4.53
C SER A 58 1.21 -8.29 3.28
N GLY A 59 1.60 -9.33 2.55
CA GLY A 59 0.94 -9.80 1.32
C GLY A 59 0.83 -11.32 1.25
N GLU A 60 -0.05 -11.83 0.39
CA GLU A 60 -0.34 -13.27 0.20
C GLU A 60 -0.06 -13.69 -1.25
N TYR A 61 1.22 -13.79 -1.61
CA TYR A 61 1.63 -14.15 -2.97
C TYR A 61 1.91 -15.64 -3.16
N ALA A 62 2.32 -16.34 -2.09
CA ALA A 62 2.78 -17.73 -2.14
C ALA A 62 1.99 -18.64 -1.19
N GLY A 63 0.67 -18.43 -1.08
CA GLY A 63 -0.23 -19.23 -0.25
C GLY A 63 -0.13 -19.00 1.27
N THR A 64 0.84 -18.21 1.73
CA THR A 64 0.95 -17.74 3.12
C THR A 64 1.21 -16.24 3.15
N ARG A 65 0.87 -15.60 4.28
CA ARG A 65 1.10 -14.17 4.48
C ARG A 65 2.55 -13.90 4.87
N GLN A 66 3.26 -13.14 4.04
CA GLN A 66 4.66 -12.75 4.25
C GLN A 66 4.81 -11.23 4.21
N VAL A 67 6.00 -10.72 4.54
CA VAL A 67 6.34 -9.29 4.43
C VAL A 67 7.08 -9.03 3.13
N TYR A 68 6.66 -8.00 2.40
CA TYR A 68 7.22 -7.58 1.13
C TYR A 68 7.55 -6.09 1.16
N VAL A 69 8.41 -5.66 0.24
CA VAL A 69 8.85 -4.27 0.12
C VAL A 69 8.80 -3.84 -1.35
N ILE A 70 8.16 -2.71 -1.63
CA ILE A 70 8.14 -2.08 -2.96
C ILE A 70 8.67 -0.65 -2.89
N PRO A 71 9.12 -0.06 -4.02
CA PRO A 71 9.33 1.38 -4.11
C PRO A 71 8.04 2.14 -3.75
N SER A 72 8.16 3.30 -3.11
CA SER A 72 6.98 4.12 -2.77
C SER A 72 6.24 4.71 -3.97
N SER A 73 6.84 4.59 -5.17
CA SER A 73 6.20 4.86 -6.47
C SER A 73 5.36 3.70 -6.99
N GLY A 74 5.38 2.53 -6.32
CA GLY A 74 4.81 1.28 -6.81
C GLY A 74 5.84 0.46 -7.59
N GLY A 75 5.44 -0.76 -7.96
CA GLY A 75 6.28 -1.71 -8.67
C GLY A 75 6.08 -3.14 -8.17
N GLU A 76 6.88 -4.06 -8.73
CA GLU A 76 6.93 -5.44 -8.25
C GLU A 76 7.68 -5.53 -6.91
N PRO A 77 7.19 -6.34 -5.94
CA PRO A 77 7.90 -6.63 -4.71
C PRO A 77 9.11 -7.56 -4.90
#